data_AF-U5N6N4-F1
#
_entry.id   AF-U5N6N4-F1
#
_cell.length_a   1.000
_cell.length_b   1.000
_cell.length_c   1.000
_cell.angle_alpha   90.00
_cell.angle_beta   90.00
_cell.angle_gamma   90.00
#
_symmetry.space_group_name_H-M   'P 1'
#
loop_
_entity.id
_entity.type
_entity.pdbx_description
1 polymer ?
#
loop_
_entity_poly.entity_id
_entity_poly.type
_entity_poly.pdbx_seq_one_letter_code
_entity_poly.pdbx_strand_id
1 'polypeptide(L)' 'MPALRITMRKLKDALRLQFEGGKSHQQIAHALGISKGAVTKYVGLAGAYE' A
#
# COMPACT_ATOMS: atom_id res chain seq x y z
N MET A 1 -18.91 -7.98 -0.66
CA MET A 1 -17.61 -8.15 -1.35
C MET A 1 -16.56 -8.46 -0.28
N PRO A 2 -15.80 -9.56 -0.37
CA PRO A 2 -14.76 -9.83 0.63
C PRO A 2 -13.68 -8.75 0.54
N ALA A 3 -13.45 -8.02 1.64
CA ALA A 3 -12.34 -7.09 1.72
C ALA A 3 -11.03 -7.89 1.51
N LEU A 4 -10.22 -7.48 0.53
CA LEU A 4 -8.89 -8.03 0.31
C LEU A 4 -8.12 -7.92 1.64
N ARG A 5 -7.94 -9.04 2.34
CA ARG A 5 -7.26 -9.09 3.64
C ARG A 5 -5.76 -9.01 3.41
N ILE A 6 -5.27 -7.80 3.17
CA ILE A 6 -3.86 -7.49 3.33
C ILE A 6 -3.51 -7.63 4.83
N THR A 7 -2.36 -8.23 5.13
CA THR A 7 -1.89 -8.29 6.53
C THR A 7 -1.48 -6.89 6.99
N MET A 8 -1.71 -6.57 8.27
CA MET A 8 -1.28 -5.28 8.86
C MET A 8 0.21 -4.99 8.63
N ARG A 9 1.04 -6.04 8.52
CA ARG A 9 2.45 -5.92 8.14
C ARG A 9 2.62 -5.30 6.75
N LYS A 10 1.97 -5.86 5.72
CA LYS A 10 2.07 -5.36 4.34
C LYS A 10 1.50 -3.94 4.20
N LEU A 11 0.47 -3.59 4.97
CA LEU A 11 -0.08 -2.23 4.99
C LEU A 11 0.96 -1.21 5.47
N LYS A 12 1.58 -1.47 6.63
CA LYS A 12 2.62 -0.61 7.20
C LYS A 12 3.83 -0.50 6.28
N ASP A 13 4.22 -1.60 5.66
CA ASP A 13 5.34 -1.64 4.72
C ASP A 13 5.04 -0.83 3.46
N ALA A 14 3.82 -0.89 2.92
CA ALA A 14 3.39 -0.05 1.80
C ALA A 14 3.47 1.45 2.12
N LEU A 15 2.98 1.83 3.30
CA LEU A 15 3.04 3.19 3.81
C LEU A 15 4.49 3.66 3.97
N ARG A 16 5.33 2.84 4.60
CA ARG A 16 6.73 3.16 4.81
C ARG A 16 7.48 3.32 3.47
N LEU A 17 7.25 2.43 2.51
CA LEU A 17 7.87 2.53 1.19
C LEU A 17 7.42 3.76 0.39
N GLN A 18 6.19 4.25 0.61
CA GLN A 18 5.68 5.43 -0.07
C GLN A 18 6.15 6.74 0.57
N PHE A 19 6.07 6.84 1.90
CA PHE A 19 6.39 8.08 2.63
C PHE A 19 7.88 8.20 2.98
N GLU A 20 8.53 7.10 3.35
CA GLU A 20 9.95 7.09 3.75
C GLU A 20 10.86 6.73 2.56
N GLY A 21 10.36 5.89 1.66
CA GLY A 21 11.13 5.39 0.51
C GLY A 21 10.95 6.16 -0.80
N GLY A 22 9.99 7.08 -0.90
CA GLY A 22 9.68 7.83 -2.13
C GLY A 22 9.34 6.94 -3.33
N LYS A 23 8.96 5.68 -3.12
CA LYS A 23 8.76 4.71 -4.20
C LYS A 23 7.43 4.92 -4.90
N SER A 24 7.40 4.69 -6.21
CA SER A 24 6.14 4.72 -6.97
C SER A 24 5.24 3.55 -6.58
N HIS A 25 3.91 3.73 -6.71
CA HIS A 25 2.91 2.69 -6.40
C HIS A 25 3.19 1.34 -7.08
N GLN A 26 3.80 1.38 -8.26
CA GLN A 26 4.16 0.16 -9.02
C GLN A 26 5.35 -0.58 -8.41
N GLN A 27 6.33 0.13 -7.86
CA GLN A 27 7.46 -0.48 -7.17
C GLN A 27 7.03 -1.08 -5.83
N ILE A 28 6.11 -0.42 -5.12
CA ILE A 28 5.52 -0.91 -3.87
C ILE A 28 4.70 -2.18 -4.13
N ALA A 29 3.91 -2.19 -5.21
CA ALA A 29 3.15 -3.36 -5.65
C ALA A 29 4.07 -4.57 -5.89
N HIS A 30 5.18 -4.35 -6.60
CA HIS A 30 6.18 -5.38 -6.86
C HIS A 30 6.88 -5.86 -5.57
N ALA A 31 7.26 -4.95 -4.69
CA ALA A 31 7.93 -5.28 -3.42
C ALA A 31 7.04 -6.09 -2.46
N LEU A 32 5.72 -5.83 -2.45
CA LEU A 32 4.77 -6.47 -1.54
C LEU A 32 4.03 -7.65 -2.18
N GLY A 33 4.24 -7.90 -3.47
CA GLY A 33 3.52 -8.91 -4.24
C GLY A 33 2.01 -8.67 -4.23
N ILE A 34 1.58 -7.42 -4.38
CA ILE A 34 0.17 -7.03 -4.46
C ILE A 34 -0.09 -6.19 -5.71
N SER A 35 -1.34 -6.10 -6.14
CA SER A 35 -1.69 -5.29 -7.31
C SER A 35 -1.53 -3.79 -7.04
N LYS A 36 -1.14 -3.03 -8.08
CA LYS A 36 -1.05 -1.55 -8.02
C LYS A 36 -2.33 -0.89 -7.50
N GLY A 37 -3.50 -1.36 -7.93
CA GLY A 37 -4.79 -0.84 -7.44
C GLY A 37 -5.01 -1.08 -5.94
N ALA A 38 -4.48 -2.17 -5.39
CA ALA A 38 -4.51 -2.42 -3.95
C ALA A 38 -3.62 -1.39 -3.22
N VAL A 39 -2.39 -1.15 -3.72
CA VAL A 39 -1.50 -0.11 -3.18
C VAL A 39 -2.18 1.25 -3.18
N THR A 40 -2.75 1.68 -4.31
CA THR A 40 -3.43 2.98 -4.42
C THR A 40 -4.60 3.08 -3.45
N LYS A 41 -5.40 2.02 -3.28
CA LYS A 41 -6.50 2.01 -2.32
C LYS A 41 -6.01 2.20 -0.88
N TYR A 42 -4.96 1.49 -0.48
CA TYR A 42 -4.46 1.55 0.90
C TYR A 42 -3.70 2.83 1.22
N VAL A 43 -2.85 3.28 0.28
CA VAL A 43 -2.14 4.55 0.38
C VAL A 43 -3.14 5.72 0.42
N GLY A 44 -4.15 5.70 -0.47
CA GLY A 44 -5.21 6.71 -0.48
C GLY A 44 -6.07 6.69 0.79
N LEU A 45 -6.39 5.52 1.35
CA LEU A 45 -7.10 5.41 2.63
C LEU A 45 -6.28 5.93 3.80
N ALA A 46 -4.96 5.77 3.78
CA ALA A 46 -4.09 6.27 4.82
C ALA A 46 -3.89 7.79 4.74
N GLY A 47 -3.75 8.34 3.53
CA GLY A 47 -3.69 9.80 3.33
C GLY A 47 -5.04 10.50 3.56
N ALA A 48 -6.16 9.77 3.48
CA ALA A 48 -7.48 10.29 3.84
C ALA A 48 -7.74 10.31 5.36
N TYR A 49 -6.82 9.78 6.17
CA TYR A 49 -6.89 9.76 7.64
C TYR A 49 -5.88 10.73 8.29
N GLU A 50 -5.26 11.62 7.51
CA GLU A 50 -4.54 12.81 8.02
C GLU A 50 -5.51 13.95 8.34
#